data_AF-A0AAX2LWP2-F1
#
_entry.id   AF-A0AAX2LWP2-F1
#
_cell.length_a   1.000
_cell.length_b   1.000
_cell.length_c   1.000
_cell.angle_alpha   90.00
_cell.angle_beta   90.00
_cell.angle_gamma   90.00
#
_symmetry.space_group_name_H-M   'P 1'
#
loop_
_entity.id
_entity.type
_entity.pdbx_description
1 polymer ?
#
loop_
_entity_poly.entity_id
_entity_poly.type
_entity_poly.pdbx_seq_one_letter_code
_entity_poly.pdbx_strand_id
1 'polypeptide(L)'
;MQEFKFEQNSKENNLIIPKGTLIKSKPIDKCVCEFKTVYDVYLYSISISEVFISSKNQDYTFNLTLQVNKAETKICDLGLEKINLYLGNDPYMSSTLLLYMHSYLKELKIQSLDTDEEFFLNTYNIEKIGLNPDESSLSYNDLGFEAFSLLREYFFMPHKFNFLRINGLDILNNCQGKTVNIEFKFSKPFPANCIFRKELLSLSMTPIINIFTKSAEPLINNHKKDSYRIFVDRSQPKAYEIIQTLQVKAHNSEGGKRLLKNYKSFERFEFLKDNQKDFYSVNTKKNSKGEVFSEISFFSSYIMDETISIDLLCSNGDLPSKLKIGDINTCDLKGVDTKNVEIPSETRRCSVDGNLLWKLVSVLSFSYQTILSKKAFLVCWKAIAF
;
A
#
# COMPACT_ATOMS: atom_id res chain seq x y z
N MET A 1 -1.67 -8.74 4.95
CA MET A 1 -0.89 -9.12 3.74
C MET A 1 -1.73 -9.96 2.79
N GLN A 2 -1.52 -9.85 1.46
CA GLN A 2 -2.19 -10.67 0.44
C GLN A 2 -1.19 -11.55 -0.32
N GLU A 3 -1.52 -12.83 -0.53
CA GLU A 3 -0.76 -13.78 -1.33
C GLU A 3 -1.47 -14.08 -2.65
N PHE A 4 -0.71 -14.21 -3.74
CA PHE A 4 -1.20 -14.59 -5.06
C PHE A 4 -0.54 -15.88 -5.53
N LYS A 5 -1.30 -16.70 -6.27
CA LYS A 5 -0.84 -17.95 -6.88
C LYS A 5 -1.48 -18.11 -8.25
N PHE A 6 -0.78 -18.77 -9.15
CA PHE A 6 -1.42 -19.27 -10.36
C PHE A 6 -2.44 -20.34 -9.99
N GLU A 7 -3.58 -20.32 -10.68
CA GLU A 7 -4.53 -21.44 -10.65
C GLU A 7 -3.82 -22.72 -11.15
N GLN A 8 -4.25 -23.89 -10.64
CA GLN A 8 -3.59 -25.18 -10.89
C GLN A 8 -3.38 -25.53 -12.38
N ASN A 9 -4.22 -24.99 -13.26
CA ASN A 9 -4.19 -25.25 -14.71
C ASN A 9 -3.70 -24.04 -15.54
N SER A 10 -3.11 -23.02 -14.91
CA SER A 10 -2.63 -21.84 -15.65
C SER A 10 -1.48 -22.21 -16.58
N LYS A 11 -1.64 -21.83 -17.86
CA LYS A 11 -0.58 -21.98 -18.88
C LYS A 11 0.47 -20.88 -18.79
N GLU A 12 0.17 -19.76 -18.14
CA GLU A 12 1.07 -18.61 -18.05
C GLU A 12 2.27 -18.91 -17.15
N ASN A 13 3.47 -18.51 -17.59
CA ASN A 13 4.71 -18.71 -16.84
C ASN A 13 5.05 -17.50 -15.96
N ASN A 14 4.60 -16.32 -16.40
CA ASN A 14 4.74 -15.06 -15.69
C ASN A 14 3.45 -14.23 -15.81
N LEU A 15 3.18 -13.41 -14.81
CA LEU A 15 2.08 -12.45 -14.79
C LEU A 15 2.44 -11.31 -13.84
N ILE A 16 2.14 -10.07 -14.24
CA ILE A 16 2.31 -8.90 -13.38
C ILE A 16 0.94 -8.48 -12.86
N ILE A 17 0.80 -8.44 -11.55
CA ILE A 17 -0.37 -7.88 -10.87
C ILE A 17 0.00 -6.44 -10.49
N PRO A 18 -0.58 -5.43 -11.16
CA PRO A 18 -0.16 -4.06 -10.94
C PRO A 18 -0.55 -3.56 -9.55
N LYS A 19 0.22 -2.62 -9.03
CA LYS A 19 -0.15 -1.78 -7.89
C LYS A 19 -1.52 -1.16 -8.12
N GLY A 20 -2.33 -1.10 -7.06
CA GLY A 20 -3.68 -0.55 -7.12
C GLY A 20 -4.75 -1.51 -7.63
N THR A 21 -4.39 -2.77 -7.93
CA THR A 21 -5.35 -3.82 -8.30
C THR A 21 -6.38 -3.99 -7.18
N LEU A 22 -7.66 -4.01 -7.57
CA LEU A 22 -8.78 -4.17 -6.63
C LEU A 22 -8.97 -5.63 -6.24
N ILE A 23 -9.14 -5.86 -4.94
CA ILE A 23 -9.42 -7.17 -4.35
C ILE A 23 -10.63 -7.03 -3.44
N LYS A 24 -11.59 -7.95 -3.57
CA LYS A 24 -12.85 -7.93 -2.85
C LYS A 24 -12.90 -9.06 -1.82
N SER A 25 -13.53 -8.76 -0.69
CA SER A 25 -13.87 -9.76 0.31
C SER A 25 -15.15 -10.50 -0.02
N LYS A 26 -15.38 -11.61 0.69
CA LYS A 26 -16.74 -12.13 0.84
C LYS A 26 -17.64 -11.08 1.52
N PRO A 27 -18.96 -11.10 1.26
CA PRO A 27 -19.89 -10.19 1.91
C PRO A 27 -19.88 -10.36 3.44
N ILE A 28 -19.73 -9.26 4.16
CA ILE A 28 -19.83 -9.17 5.62
C ILE A 28 -20.81 -8.05 5.99
N ASP A 29 -21.79 -8.34 6.84
CA ASP A 29 -22.89 -7.41 7.15
C ASP A 29 -23.58 -6.84 5.90
N LYS A 30 -23.71 -7.68 4.85
CA LYS A 30 -24.23 -7.34 3.50
C LYS A 30 -23.37 -6.37 2.67
N CYS A 31 -22.15 -6.04 3.12
CA CYS A 31 -21.19 -5.21 2.40
C CYS A 31 -20.01 -6.06 1.91
N VAL A 32 -19.56 -5.82 0.68
CA VAL A 32 -18.29 -6.36 0.17
C VAL A 32 -17.21 -5.32 0.44
N CYS A 33 -16.15 -5.69 1.15
CA CYS A 33 -15.03 -4.79 1.41
C CYS A 33 -14.07 -4.79 0.22
N GLU A 34 -13.57 -3.62 -0.16
CA GLU A 34 -12.66 -3.43 -1.29
C GLU A 34 -11.26 -3.03 -0.81
N PHE A 35 -10.24 -3.66 -1.36
CA PHE A 35 -8.84 -3.42 -1.04
C PHE A 35 -8.04 -3.14 -2.30
N LYS A 36 -6.91 -2.43 -2.18
CA LYS A 36 -5.95 -2.17 -3.25
C LYS A 36 -4.58 -2.73 -2.91
N THR A 37 -3.90 -3.33 -3.89
CA THR A 37 -2.50 -3.73 -3.77
C THR A 37 -1.59 -2.51 -3.64
N VAL A 38 -0.59 -2.59 -2.76
CA VAL A 38 0.37 -1.49 -2.51
C VAL A 38 1.59 -1.58 -3.42
N TYR A 39 2.02 -2.78 -3.78
CA TYR A 39 3.10 -3.02 -4.73
C TYR A 39 2.65 -3.89 -5.90
N ASP A 40 3.38 -3.77 -7.02
CA ASP A 40 3.33 -4.76 -8.09
C ASP A 40 3.73 -6.13 -7.56
N VAL A 41 3.04 -7.18 -8.02
CA VAL A 41 3.42 -8.57 -7.76
C VAL A 41 3.88 -9.20 -9.07
N TYR A 42 5.14 -9.62 -9.10
CA TYR A 42 5.72 -10.38 -10.20
C TYR A 42 5.49 -11.86 -9.93
N LEU A 43 4.40 -12.40 -10.47
CA LEU A 43 4.02 -13.78 -10.28
C LEU A 43 4.72 -14.64 -11.32
N TYR A 44 5.56 -15.56 -10.86
CA TYR A 44 6.26 -16.53 -11.71
C TYR A 44 5.91 -17.94 -11.28
N SER A 45 6.00 -18.90 -12.20
CA SER A 45 5.76 -20.33 -11.93
C SER A 45 6.92 -20.99 -11.15
N ILE A 46 7.41 -20.33 -10.09
CA ILE A 46 8.47 -20.78 -9.19
C ILE A 46 8.00 -20.74 -7.73
N SER A 47 8.65 -21.53 -6.88
CA SER A 47 8.44 -21.52 -5.44
C SER A 47 9.77 -21.59 -4.70
N ILE A 48 9.76 -21.16 -3.44
CA ILE A 48 10.90 -21.31 -2.54
C ILE A 48 10.91 -22.76 -2.06
N SER A 49 11.90 -23.55 -2.49
CA SER A 49 12.01 -24.96 -2.09
C SER A 49 12.68 -25.09 -0.72
N GLU A 50 13.73 -24.30 -0.49
CA GLU A 50 14.57 -24.34 0.71
C GLU A 50 15.19 -22.97 1.01
N VAL A 51 15.38 -22.69 2.30
CA VAL A 51 16.18 -21.56 2.80
C VAL A 51 17.06 -22.04 3.93
N PHE A 52 18.34 -21.69 3.88
CA PHE A 52 19.30 -22.03 4.93
C PHE A 52 20.44 -21.01 5.03
N ILE A 53 21.07 -20.96 6.19
CA ILE A 53 22.33 -20.24 6.40
C ILE A 53 23.45 -21.27 6.42
N SER A 54 24.57 -20.97 5.77
CA SER A 54 25.80 -21.73 5.94
C SER A 54 26.99 -20.83 6.27
N SER A 55 28.01 -21.42 6.87
CA SER A 55 29.28 -20.76 7.09
C SER A 55 30.42 -21.69 6.68
N LYS A 56 31.26 -21.24 5.75
CA LYS A 56 32.42 -22.00 5.28
C LYS A 56 33.61 -21.06 5.22
N ASN A 57 34.69 -21.38 5.93
CA ASN A 57 35.94 -20.59 5.91
C ASN A 57 35.74 -19.08 6.14
N GLN A 58 34.87 -18.69 7.08
CA GLN A 58 34.48 -17.30 7.38
C GLN A 58 33.65 -16.58 6.30
N ASP A 59 33.22 -17.29 5.25
CA ASP A 59 32.16 -16.83 4.36
C ASP A 59 30.81 -17.26 4.95
N TYR A 60 29.99 -16.26 5.28
CA TYR A 60 28.65 -16.46 5.81
C TYR A 60 27.64 -16.27 4.70
N THR A 61 26.84 -17.28 4.42
CA THR A 61 25.90 -17.23 3.30
C THR A 61 24.47 -17.44 3.75
N PHE A 62 23.55 -16.72 3.12
CA PHE A 62 22.13 -17.03 3.12
C PHE A 62 21.80 -17.59 1.75
N ASN A 63 21.20 -18.77 1.71
CA ASN A 63 20.87 -19.48 0.50
C ASN A 63 19.36 -19.53 0.32
N LEU A 64 18.90 -19.10 -0.85
CA LEU A 64 17.50 -19.11 -1.25
C LEU A 64 17.36 -19.99 -2.49
N THR A 65 16.86 -21.21 -2.30
CA THR A 65 16.64 -22.15 -3.41
C THR A 65 15.26 -21.94 -4.00
N LEU A 66 15.23 -21.70 -5.30
CA LEU A 66 14.03 -21.51 -6.11
C LEU A 66 13.86 -22.70 -7.05
N GLN A 67 12.64 -23.21 -7.16
CA GLN A 67 12.31 -24.34 -8.01
C GLN A 67 11.11 -24.01 -8.90
N VAL A 68 11.21 -24.37 -10.18
CA VAL A 68 10.10 -24.26 -11.13
C VAL A 68 9.00 -25.27 -10.76
N ASN A 69 7.76 -24.77 -10.66
CA ASN A 69 6.61 -25.57 -10.26
C ASN A 69 6.08 -26.48 -11.39
N LYS A 70 6.33 -26.11 -12.64
CA LYS A 70 5.84 -26.83 -13.83
C LYS A 70 6.89 -27.82 -14.35
N ALA A 71 6.46 -29.06 -14.57
CA ALA A 71 7.37 -30.15 -14.94
C ALA A 71 8.09 -29.93 -16.29
N GLU A 72 7.47 -29.25 -17.26
CA GLU A 72 8.04 -29.07 -18.61
C GLU A 72 8.73 -27.71 -18.81
N THR A 73 8.75 -26.86 -17.79
CA THR A 73 9.26 -25.47 -17.88
C THR A 73 10.64 -25.38 -17.23
N LYS A 74 11.52 -24.59 -17.82
CA LYS A 74 12.85 -24.25 -17.30
C LYS A 74 12.88 -22.81 -16.78
N ILE A 75 13.96 -22.44 -16.11
CA ILE A 75 14.16 -21.07 -15.61
C ILE A 75 14.20 -20.06 -16.76
N CYS A 76 14.85 -20.38 -17.89
CA CYS A 76 14.88 -19.54 -19.08
C CYS A 76 13.50 -19.19 -19.64
N ASP A 77 12.49 -20.05 -19.45
CA ASP A 77 11.15 -19.89 -20.02
C ASP A 77 10.24 -18.96 -19.19
N LEU A 78 10.70 -18.53 -18.01
CA LEU A 78 9.93 -17.68 -17.10
C LEU A 78 10.04 -16.19 -17.41
N GLY A 79 11.10 -15.78 -18.14
CA GLY A 79 11.41 -14.35 -18.34
C GLY A 79 11.57 -13.61 -17.01
N LEU A 80 12.40 -14.15 -16.11
CA LEU A 80 12.67 -13.51 -14.82
C LEU A 80 13.45 -12.22 -15.05
N GLU A 81 12.86 -11.07 -14.78
CA GLU A 81 13.59 -9.78 -14.80
C GLU A 81 13.91 -9.32 -13.37
N LYS A 82 12.92 -9.47 -12.49
CA LYS A 82 12.99 -9.05 -11.10
C LYS A 82 11.99 -9.82 -10.25
N ILE A 83 12.31 -9.97 -8.97
CA ILE A 83 11.45 -10.61 -7.97
C ILE A 83 11.34 -9.70 -6.75
N ASN A 84 10.13 -9.59 -6.19
CA ASN A 84 9.91 -9.00 -4.87
C ASN A 84 9.86 -10.12 -3.83
N LEU A 85 10.80 -10.13 -2.89
CA LEU A 85 10.88 -11.07 -1.79
C LEU A 85 10.34 -10.42 -0.51
N TYR A 86 9.26 -10.99 0.02
CA TYR A 86 8.76 -10.69 1.36
C TYR A 86 9.60 -11.44 2.40
N LEU A 87 10.07 -10.71 3.43
CA LEU A 87 10.99 -11.21 4.44
C LEU A 87 10.31 -11.69 5.73
N GLY A 88 8.99 -11.71 5.73
CA GLY A 88 8.18 -12.20 6.84
C GLY A 88 7.74 -11.14 7.84
N ASN A 89 6.90 -11.58 8.77
CA ASN A 89 6.27 -10.71 9.77
C ASN A 89 7.10 -10.51 11.03
N ASP A 90 8.03 -11.44 11.33
CA ASP A 90 8.84 -11.37 12.53
C ASP A 90 9.78 -10.16 12.43
N PRO A 91 9.64 -9.13 13.31
CA PRO A 91 10.40 -7.90 13.17
C PRO A 91 11.91 -8.11 13.35
N TYR A 92 12.31 -9.07 14.19
CA TYR A 92 13.72 -9.35 14.45
C TYR A 92 14.38 -9.99 13.23
N MET A 93 13.76 -11.02 12.67
CA MET A 93 14.26 -11.75 11.51
C MET A 93 14.29 -10.88 10.26
N SER A 94 13.17 -10.22 9.95
CA SER A 94 13.04 -9.38 8.75
C SER A 94 14.00 -8.18 8.78
N SER A 95 14.08 -7.46 9.91
CA SER A 95 14.98 -6.31 10.06
C SER A 95 16.45 -6.73 10.03
N THR A 96 16.79 -7.88 10.61
CA THR A 96 18.15 -8.42 10.55
C THR A 96 18.51 -8.77 9.11
N LEU A 97 17.64 -9.47 8.38
CA LEU A 97 17.92 -9.81 6.99
C LEU A 97 18.08 -8.56 6.12
N LEU A 98 17.21 -7.56 6.27
CA LEU A 98 17.36 -6.27 5.58
C LEU A 98 18.69 -5.59 5.90
N LEU A 99 19.08 -5.53 7.18
CA LEU A 99 20.36 -4.95 7.59
C LEU A 99 21.52 -5.67 6.91
N TYR A 100 21.49 -7.00 6.85
CA TYR A 100 22.56 -7.80 6.25
C TYR A 100 22.64 -7.60 4.75
N MET A 101 21.51 -7.62 4.05
CA MET A 101 21.44 -7.38 2.60
C MET A 101 21.99 -6.00 2.22
N HIS A 102 21.74 -4.96 3.01
CA HIS A 102 22.16 -3.60 2.66
C HIS A 102 23.51 -3.17 3.22
N SER A 103 23.94 -3.70 4.36
CA SER A 103 25.16 -3.23 5.05
C SER A 103 26.32 -4.19 4.97
N TYR A 104 26.07 -5.48 4.76
CA TYR A 104 27.08 -6.54 4.90
C TYR A 104 27.19 -7.47 3.69
N LEU A 105 26.35 -7.30 2.67
CA LEU A 105 26.39 -8.10 1.45
C LEU A 105 27.68 -7.78 0.66
N LYS A 106 28.48 -8.82 0.40
CA LYS A 106 29.73 -8.74 -0.37
C LYS A 106 29.55 -9.17 -1.82
N GLU A 107 28.79 -10.24 -2.02
CA GLU A 107 28.70 -10.92 -3.31
C GLU A 107 27.33 -11.60 -3.42
N LEU A 108 26.80 -11.62 -4.64
CA LEU A 108 25.57 -12.32 -4.97
C LEU A 108 25.83 -13.26 -6.14
N LYS A 109 25.70 -14.56 -5.86
CA LYS A 109 25.94 -15.63 -6.81
C LYS A 109 24.65 -16.42 -6.99
N ILE A 110 24.35 -16.79 -8.22
CA ILE A 110 23.24 -17.68 -8.55
C ILE A 110 23.82 -18.92 -9.21
N GLN A 111 23.49 -20.10 -8.69
CA GLN A 111 23.93 -21.37 -9.26
C GLN A 111 22.72 -22.21 -9.66
N SER A 112 22.72 -22.75 -10.87
CA SER A 112 21.79 -23.80 -11.26
C SER A 112 22.21 -25.12 -10.61
N LEU A 113 21.32 -25.73 -9.82
CA LEU A 113 21.62 -27.00 -9.15
C LEU A 113 21.51 -28.22 -10.09
N ASP A 114 20.88 -28.05 -11.26
CA ASP A 114 20.71 -29.13 -12.24
C ASP A 114 21.84 -29.17 -13.28
N THR A 115 22.47 -28.02 -13.55
CA THR A 115 23.42 -27.85 -14.67
C THR A 115 24.78 -27.31 -14.24
N ASP A 116 24.94 -26.90 -12.97
CA ASP A 116 26.13 -26.23 -12.43
C ASP A 116 26.50 -24.91 -13.13
N GLU A 117 25.58 -24.32 -13.90
CA GLU A 117 25.74 -22.98 -14.47
C GLU A 117 25.79 -21.93 -13.34
N GLU A 118 26.78 -21.04 -13.38
CA GLU A 118 26.97 -19.96 -12.41
C GLU A 118 26.74 -18.59 -13.04
N PHE A 119 26.00 -17.74 -12.33
CA PHE A 119 25.69 -16.38 -12.71
C PHE A 119 26.02 -15.44 -11.54
N PHE A 120 26.53 -14.26 -11.84
CA PHE A 120 26.91 -13.27 -10.83
C PHE A 120 26.09 -12.01 -11.00
N LEU A 121 25.53 -11.52 -9.90
CA LEU A 121 24.86 -10.22 -9.85
C LEU A 121 25.63 -9.29 -8.94
N ASN A 122 25.57 -8.00 -9.27
CA ASN A 122 26.15 -7.00 -8.41
C ASN A 122 25.27 -6.75 -7.18
N THR A 123 25.89 -6.36 -6.07
CA THR A 123 25.16 -6.13 -4.82
C THR A 123 24.16 -4.98 -4.91
N TYR A 124 24.35 -4.04 -5.83
CA TYR A 124 23.40 -2.94 -6.08
C TYR A 124 22.12 -3.38 -6.79
N ASN A 125 22.04 -4.62 -7.30
CA ASN A 125 20.79 -5.21 -7.81
C ASN A 125 19.78 -5.52 -6.69
N ILE A 126 20.20 -5.37 -5.44
CA ILE A 126 19.37 -5.58 -4.25
C ILE A 126 18.83 -4.24 -3.74
N GLU A 127 17.54 -4.04 -3.92
CA GLU A 127 16.85 -2.80 -3.57
C GLU A 127 15.86 -3.01 -2.42
N LYS A 128 15.77 -2.04 -1.52
CA LYS A 128 14.72 -2.00 -0.50
C LYS A 128 13.44 -1.44 -1.12
N ILE A 129 12.31 -2.10 -0.86
CA ILE A 129 11.00 -1.63 -1.29
C ILE A 129 10.33 -0.86 -0.14
N GLY A 130 9.61 0.20 -0.48
CA GLY A 130 8.69 0.93 0.38
C GLY A 130 9.16 2.30 0.82
N LEU A 131 10.34 2.74 0.37
CA LEU A 131 10.92 4.04 0.72
C LEU A 131 10.65 5.12 -0.34
N ASN A 132 10.35 4.73 -1.57
CA ASN A 132 10.18 5.68 -2.66
C ASN A 132 8.75 6.26 -2.71
N PRO A 133 8.55 7.49 -3.20
CA PRO A 133 7.22 8.11 -3.28
C PRO A 133 6.22 7.32 -4.13
N ASP A 134 6.66 6.73 -5.24
CA ASP A 134 5.86 5.87 -6.11
C ASP A 134 5.47 4.54 -5.44
N GLU A 135 6.12 4.18 -4.34
CA GLU A 135 5.82 3.02 -3.51
C GLU A 135 4.89 3.37 -2.34
N SER A 136 4.44 4.63 -2.21
CA SER A 136 3.50 5.03 -1.17
C SER A 136 2.12 4.35 -1.33
N SER A 137 1.56 3.93 -0.20
CA SER A 137 0.23 3.32 -0.06
C SER A 137 -0.87 4.37 0.07
N LEU A 138 -0.51 5.59 0.44
CA LEU A 138 -1.42 6.70 0.69
C LEU A 138 -1.19 7.78 -0.38
N SER A 139 -2.22 8.09 -1.16
CA SER A 139 -2.18 9.17 -2.15
C SER A 139 -2.27 10.52 -1.44
N TYR A 140 -1.15 11.22 -1.29
CA TYR A 140 -1.13 12.56 -0.70
C TYR A 140 -1.25 13.61 -1.78
N ASN A 141 -2.42 14.23 -1.87
CA ASN A 141 -2.57 15.47 -2.62
C ASN A 141 -2.57 16.65 -1.63
N ASP A 142 -1.55 17.50 -1.79
CA ASP A 142 -1.57 18.96 -1.60
C ASP A 142 -0.96 19.60 -0.34
N LEU A 143 -0.79 18.99 0.83
CA LEU A 143 -0.42 19.80 2.02
C LEU A 143 0.50 19.15 3.07
N GLY A 144 1.46 18.29 2.70
CA GLY A 144 2.40 17.73 3.68
C GLY A 144 3.74 17.27 3.11
N PHE A 145 4.80 17.45 3.90
CA PHE A 145 6.12 16.87 3.61
C PHE A 145 6.03 15.35 3.49
N GLU A 146 6.59 14.80 2.42
CA GLU A 146 6.71 13.37 2.13
C GLU A 146 7.31 12.57 3.31
N ALA A 147 8.23 13.17 4.08
CA ALA A 147 8.80 12.55 5.28
C ALA A 147 7.74 12.14 6.32
N PHE A 148 6.61 12.84 6.41
CA PHE A 148 5.52 12.46 7.31
C PHE A 148 4.68 11.30 6.78
N SER A 149 4.62 11.09 5.46
CA SER A 149 3.97 9.93 4.86
C SER A 149 4.70 8.65 5.25
N LEU A 150 6.01 8.58 4.98
CA LEU A 150 6.82 7.41 5.28
C LEU A 150 6.78 7.08 6.78
N LEU A 151 6.84 8.10 7.65
CA LEU A 151 6.76 7.89 9.08
C LEU A 151 5.40 7.33 9.51
N ARG A 152 4.30 7.81 8.93
CA ARG A 152 2.95 7.25 9.18
C ARG A 152 2.89 5.80 8.73
N GLU A 153 3.30 5.52 7.50
CA GLU A 153 3.30 4.16 6.96
C GLU A 153 4.15 3.22 7.82
N TYR A 154 5.27 3.69 8.36
CA TYR A 154 6.11 2.91 9.27
C TYR A 154 5.37 2.49 10.56
N PHE A 155 4.54 3.37 11.14
CA PHE A 155 3.77 3.04 12.35
C PHE A 155 2.48 2.28 12.11
N PHE A 156 1.82 2.54 10.98
CA PHE A 156 0.52 1.93 10.67
C PHE A 156 0.66 0.60 9.93
N MET A 157 1.71 0.45 9.10
CA MET A 157 1.94 -0.73 8.28
C MET A 157 3.44 -1.07 8.18
N PRO A 158 4.11 -1.42 9.29
CA PRO A 158 5.55 -1.68 9.30
C PRO A 158 5.96 -2.81 8.33
N HIS A 159 5.12 -3.83 8.15
CA HIS A 159 5.35 -4.94 7.22
C HIS A 159 5.53 -4.50 5.77
N LYS A 160 5.06 -3.29 5.40
CA LYS A 160 5.30 -2.66 4.10
C LYS A 160 6.80 -2.57 3.77
N PHE A 161 7.64 -2.40 4.78
CA PHE A 161 9.09 -2.20 4.63
C PHE A 161 9.89 -3.51 4.72
N ASN A 162 9.23 -4.65 4.92
CA ASN A 162 9.85 -5.98 5.03
C ASN A 162 9.99 -6.65 3.66
N PHE A 163 10.35 -5.87 2.65
CA PHE A 163 10.44 -6.30 1.27
C PHE A 163 11.78 -5.92 0.66
N LEU A 164 12.23 -6.79 -0.22
CA LEU A 164 13.47 -6.64 -0.98
C LEU A 164 13.19 -6.97 -2.44
N ARG A 165 13.72 -6.17 -3.36
CA ARG A 165 13.67 -6.46 -4.80
C ARG A 165 15.04 -6.96 -5.25
N ILE A 166 15.03 -8.06 -5.99
CA ILE A 166 16.20 -8.57 -6.70
C ILE A 166 15.99 -8.24 -8.18
N ASN A 167 16.78 -7.32 -8.71
CA ASN A 167 16.75 -6.92 -10.13
C ASN A 167 17.84 -7.64 -10.94
N GLY A 168 17.77 -7.56 -12.26
CA GLY A 168 18.80 -8.10 -13.16
C GLY A 168 18.76 -9.62 -13.30
N LEU A 169 17.61 -10.23 -13.02
CA LEU A 169 17.45 -11.69 -13.14
C LEU A 169 17.38 -12.16 -14.59
N ASP A 170 17.37 -11.24 -15.56
CA ASP A 170 17.42 -11.52 -16.99
C ASP A 170 18.71 -12.24 -17.40
N ILE A 171 19.74 -12.19 -16.54
CA ILE A 171 20.94 -13.03 -16.66
C ILE A 171 20.61 -14.54 -16.71
N LEU A 172 19.46 -14.95 -16.14
CA LEU A 172 18.99 -16.34 -16.13
C LEU A 172 18.21 -16.74 -17.38
N ASN A 173 18.06 -15.85 -18.37
CA ASN A 173 17.36 -16.15 -19.62
C ASN A 173 18.00 -17.29 -20.44
N ASN A 174 19.26 -17.64 -20.15
CA ASN A 174 19.94 -18.77 -20.76
C ASN A 174 20.00 -20.02 -19.85
N CYS A 175 19.54 -19.91 -18.60
CA CYS A 175 19.65 -20.97 -17.60
C CYS A 175 18.76 -22.17 -17.97
N GLN A 176 19.41 -23.31 -18.24
CA GLN A 176 18.71 -24.51 -18.70
C GLN A 176 18.13 -25.38 -17.56
N GLY A 177 18.49 -25.06 -16.31
CA GLY A 177 17.99 -25.75 -15.13
C GLY A 177 16.55 -25.41 -14.76
N LYS A 178 16.02 -26.16 -13.79
CA LYS A 178 14.72 -25.97 -13.13
C LYS A 178 14.87 -25.48 -11.69
N THR A 179 16.04 -25.67 -11.11
CA THR A 179 16.35 -25.30 -9.74
C THR A 179 17.57 -24.38 -9.73
N VAL A 180 17.42 -23.21 -9.09
CA VAL A 180 18.51 -22.26 -8.89
C VAL A 180 18.62 -21.90 -7.42
N ASN A 181 19.85 -21.81 -6.92
CA ASN A 181 20.14 -21.29 -5.60
C ASN A 181 20.71 -19.88 -5.72
N ILE A 182 20.08 -18.92 -5.05
CA ILE A 182 20.60 -17.57 -4.89
C ILE A 182 21.37 -17.52 -3.58
N GLU A 183 22.70 -17.46 -3.70
CA GLU A 183 23.64 -17.36 -2.58
C GLU A 183 23.99 -15.89 -2.33
N PHE A 184 23.63 -15.43 -1.13
CA PHE A 184 23.97 -14.10 -0.62
C PHE A 184 25.14 -14.25 0.35
N LYS A 185 26.31 -13.74 0.00
CA LYS A 185 27.52 -13.84 0.82
C LYS A 185 27.76 -12.56 1.62
N PHE A 186 27.96 -12.69 2.92
CA PHE A 186 28.08 -11.58 3.86
C PHE A 186 29.45 -11.45 4.49
N SER A 187 29.78 -10.23 4.91
CA SER A 187 30.99 -9.88 5.66
C SER A 187 30.92 -10.25 7.14
N LYS A 188 29.73 -10.58 7.66
CA LYS A 188 29.48 -10.82 9.09
C LYS A 188 28.61 -12.07 9.28
N PRO A 189 28.81 -12.83 10.37
CA PRO A 189 27.92 -13.94 10.73
C PRO A 189 26.57 -13.43 11.17
N PHE A 190 25.50 -14.13 10.81
CA PHE A 190 24.18 -13.88 11.40
C PHE A 190 24.20 -14.10 12.93
N PRO A 191 23.37 -13.38 13.69
CA PRO A 191 23.14 -13.67 15.10
C PRO A 191 22.66 -15.12 15.30
N ALA A 192 23.10 -15.78 16.39
CA ALA A 192 22.85 -17.20 16.62
C ALA A 192 21.35 -17.59 16.72
N ASN A 193 20.50 -16.63 17.08
CA ASN A 193 19.05 -16.78 17.18
C ASN A 193 18.31 -16.53 15.85
N CYS A 194 19.02 -16.21 14.77
CA CYS A 194 18.41 -16.06 13.45
C CYS A 194 18.20 -17.43 12.80
N ILE A 195 16.96 -17.92 12.83
CA ILE A 195 16.54 -19.16 12.17
C ILE A 195 15.58 -18.79 11.04
N PHE A 196 16.04 -18.88 9.80
CA PHE A 196 15.21 -18.67 8.63
C PHE A 196 14.56 -19.98 8.20
N ARG A 197 13.29 -19.91 7.81
CA ARG A 197 12.52 -21.01 7.23
C ARG A 197 11.81 -20.49 6.00
N LYS A 198 11.60 -21.35 5.00
CA LYS A 198 10.96 -20.96 3.74
C LYS A 198 9.54 -20.42 3.94
N GLU A 199 8.80 -20.89 4.95
CA GLU A 199 7.43 -20.47 5.22
C GLU A 199 7.33 -19.01 5.70
N LEU A 200 8.45 -18.42 6.13
CA LEU A 200 8.52 -17.01 6.53
C LEU A 200 8.67 -16.07 5.34
N LEU A 201 9.04 -16.60 4.17
CA LEU A 201 9.34 -15.82 2.98
C LEU A 201 8.29 -16.05 1.90
N SER A 202 8.12 -15.07 1.01
CA SER A 202 7.22 -15.23 -0.13
C SER A 202 7.66 -14.38 -1.32
N LEU A 203 7.45 -14.91 -2.52
CA LEU A 203 7.74 -14.23 -3.80
C LEU A 203 6.51 -13.53 -4.39
N SER A 204 5.31 -13.84 -3.88
CA SER A 204 4.03 -13.48 -4.48
C SER A 204 3.09 -12.78 -3.50
N MET A 205 3.67 -12.05 -2.54
CA MET A 205 2.92 -11.29 -1.55
C MET A 205 3.03 -9.78 -1.76
N THR A 206 2.00 -9.06 -1.35
CA THR A 206 1.96 -7.59 -1.33
C THR A 206 1.11 -7.12 -0.15
N PRO A 207 1.40 -5.95 0.44
CA PRO A 207 0.46 -5.31 1.34
C PRO A 207 -0.79 -4.90 0.56
N ILE A 208 -1.94 -4.94 1.21
CA ILE A 208 -3.19 -4.43 0.66
C ILE A 208 -3.81 -3.45 1.65
N ILE A 209 -4.47 -2.42 1.13
CA ILE A 209 -5.07 -1.35 1.94
C ILE A 209 -6.55 -1.18 1.59
N ASN A 210 -7.41 -1.02 2.60
CA ASN A 210 -8.85 -0.81 2.45
C ASN A 210 -9.15 0.66 2.12
N ILE A 211 -8.66 1.12 0.98
CA ILE A 211 -8.88 2.47 0.46
C ILE A 211 -9.23 2.37 -1.02
N PHE A 212 -10.41 2.86 -1.39
CA PHE A 212 -10.92 2.75 -2.75
C PHE A 212 -11.73 3.98 -3.15
N THR A 213 -11.90 4.15 -4.44
CA THR A 213 -12.65 5.27 -5.02
C THR A 213 -14.08 4.84 -5.25
N LYS A 214 -15.05 5.63 -4.78
CA LYS A 214 -16.48 5.34 -4.97
C LYS A 214 -17.25 6.64 -5.14
N SER A 215 -18.25 6.64 -6.02
CA SER A 215 -19.14 7.79 -6.16
C SER A 215 -20.19 7.79 -5.04
N ALA A 216 -20.48 8.96 -4.50
CA ALA A 216 -21.60 9.16 -3.60
C ALA A 216 -22.93 8.97 -4.35
N GLU A 217 -24.00 8.70 -3.59
CA GLU A 217 -25.35 8.85 -4.13
C GLU A 217 -25.56 10.30 -4.60
N PRO A 218 -26.07 10.50 -5.83
CA PRO A 218 -26.37 11.83 -6.33
C PRO A 218 -27.32 12.58 -5.40
N LEU A 219 -27.06 13.88 -5.22
CA LEU A 219 -27.94 14.76 -4.46
C LEU A 219 -28.40 15.92 -5.33
N ILE A 220 -29.58 16.45 -5.02
CA ILE A 220 -30.13 17.63 -5.68
C ILE A 220 -29.83 18.84 -4.81
N ASN A 221 -29.01 19.76 -5.32
CA ASN A 221 -28.82 21.07 -4.72
C ASN A 221 -29.93 21.99 -5.22
N ASN A 222 -30.82 22.40 -4.31
CA ASN A 222 -31.93 23.30 -4.59
C ASN A 222 -31.81 24.63 -3.86
N HIS A 223 -30.63 24.92 -3.28
CA HIS A 223 -30.30 26.16 -2.59
C HIS A 223 -31.23 26.53 -1.42
N LYS A 224 -32.03 25.57 -0.92
CA LYS A 224 -32.92 25.75 0.25
C LYS A 224 -32.26 25.36 1.57
N LYS A 225 -31.13 24.66 1.51
CA LYS A 225 -30.36 24.19 2.66
C LYS A 225 -28.93 24.68 2.55
N ASP A 226 -28.36 25.06 3.67
CA ASP A 226 -26.96 25.50 3.73
C ASP A 226 -25.99 24.36 3.46
N SER A 227 -26.36 23.13 3.86
CA SER A 227 -25.53 21.95 3.69
C SER A 227 -26.34 20.67 3.47
N TYR A 228 -25.70 19.70 2.81
CA TYR A 228 -26.26 18.40 2.47
C TYR A 228 -25.37 17.28 3.01
N ARG A 229 -25.95 16.28 3.66
CA ARG A 229 -25.21 15.09 4.08
C ARG A 229 -24.82 14.25 2.86
N ILE A 230 -23.57 13.83 2.82
CA ILE A 230 -23.04 12.93 1.79
C ILE A 230 -23.33 11.48 2.21
N PHE A 231 -23.89 10.69 1.29
CA PHE A 231 -24.08 9.25 1.47
C PHE A 231 -23.38 8.51 0.35
N VAL A 232 -22.60 7.48 0.69
CA VAL A 232 -22.06 6.53 -0.28
C VAL A 232 -23.13 5.51 -0.66
N ASP A 233 -23.84 5.01 0.34
CA ASP A 233 -24.98 4.10 0.21
C ASP A 233 -25.91 4.31 1.42
N ARG A 234 -27.13 4.79 1.19
CA ARG A 234 -28.14 5.03 2.24
C ARG A 234 -28.68 3.75 2.85
N SER A 235 -28.63 2.63 2.14
CA SER A 235 -29.05 1.33 2.66
C SER A 235 -28.04 0.80 3.69
N GLN A 236 -26.78 1.22 3.59
CA GLN A 236 -25.68 0.81 4.46
C GLN A 236 -24.83 2.00 4.94
N PRO A 237 -25.40 2.94 5.72
CA PRO A 237 -24.75 4.20 6.08
C PRO A 237 -23.53 4.05 7.00
N LYS A 238 -23.30 2.84 7.55
CA LYS A 238 -22.15 2.51 8.41
C LYS A 238 -21.09 1.67 7.71
N ALA A 239 -21.34 1.24 6.47
CA ALA A 239 -20.43 0.35 5.75
C ALA A 239 -19.28 1.09 5.04
N TYR A 240 -19.38 2.42 4.96
CA TYR A 240 -18.42 3.27 4.27
C TYR A 240 -18.06 4.47 5.14
N GLU A 241 -16.76 4.75 5.24
CA GLU A 241 -16.20 5.95 5.86
C GLU A 241 -15.57 6.80 4.76
N ILE A 242 -15.92 8.09 4.73
CA ILE A 242 -15.42 9.03 3.73
C ILE A 242 -14.08 9.56 4.22
N ILE A 243 -13.00 9.24 3.50
CA ILE A 243 -11.64 9.72 3.80
C ILE A 243 -11.43 11.09 3.17
N GLN A 244 -11.78 11.23 1.90
CA GLN A 244 -11.53 12.45 1.14
C GLN A 244 -12.57 12.62 0.03
N THR A 245 -12.94 13.88 -0.23
CA THR A 245 -13.67 14.24 -1.46
C THR A 245 -12.66 14.52 -2.57
N LEU A 246 -12.71 13.73 -3.64
CA LEU A 246 -11.78 13.83 -4.76
C LEU A 246 -12.26 14.85 -5.78
N GLN A 247 -13.55 14.79 -6.13
CA GLN A 247 -14.11 15.63 -7.17
C GLN A 247 -15.60 15.86 -6.92
N VAL A 248 -16.06 17.08 -7.20
CA VAL A 248 -17.48 17.43 -7.14
C VAL A 248 -17.90 18.02 -8.47
N LYS A 249 -18.90 17.41 -9.10
CA LYS A 249 -19.45 17.82 -10.39
C LYS A 249 -20.90 18.24 -10.20
N ALA A 250 -21.24 19.40 -10.73
CA ALA A 250 -22.60 19.89 -10.84
C ALA A 250 -23.13 19.66 -12.26
N HIS A 251 -24.36 19.18 -12.39
CA HIS A 251 -25.04 18.98 -13.66
C HIS A 251 -26.42 19.64 -13.66
N ASN A 252 -26.67 20.44 -14.69
CA ASN A 252 -27.98 21.01 -14.98
C ASN A 252 -28.24 20.94 -16.50
N SER A 253 -29.51 20.78 -16.89
CA SER A 253 -29.98 20.81 -18.27
C SER A 253 -29.59 22.08 -19.03
N GLU A 254 -29.59 23.24 -18.35
CA GLU A 254 -29.24 24.53 -18.99
C GLU A 254 -27.77 24.89 -18.83
N GLY A 255 -27.18 24.62 -17.67
CA GLY A 255 -25.80 24.99 -17.33
C GLY A 255 -24.72 23.96 -17.72
N GLY A 256 -25.13 22.79 -18.21
CA GLY A 256 -24.22 21.69 -18.54
C GLY A 256 -23.50 21.10 -17.33
N LYS A 257 -22.33 20.49 -17.57
CA LYS A 257 -21.48 19.91 -16.52
C LYS A 257 -20.45 20.94 -16.05
N ARG A 258 -20.46 21.25 -14.77
CA ARG A 258 -19.50 22.15 -14.11
C ARG A 258 -18.68 21.40 -13.08
N LEU A 259 -17.38 21.67 -13.05
CA LEU A 259 -16.50 21.17 -12.01
C LEU A 259 -16.44 22.20 -10.87
N LEU A 260 -16.79 21.79 -9.66
CA LEU A 260 -16.75 22.66 -8.48
C LEU A 260 -15.37 22.59 -7.83
N LYS A 261 -14.87 23.72 -7.34
CA LYS A 261 -13.57 23.81 -6.66
C LYS A 261 -13.73 23.68 -5.15
N ASN A 262 -12.84 22.92 -4.51
CA ASN A 262 -12.84 22.80 -3.05
C ASN A 262 -12.36 24.11 -2.43
N TYR A 263 -13.15 24.69 -1.53
CA TYR A 263 -12.74 25.84 -0.72
C TYR A 263 -12.00 25.33 0.52
N LYS A 264 -10.66 25.25 0.42
CA LYS A 264 -9.80 24.99 1.58
C LYS A 264 -9.32 26.32 2.17
N SER A 265 -9.65 26.58 3.44
CA SER A 265 -9.39 27.86 4.13
C SER A 265 -7.90 28.29 4.27
N PHE A 266 -6.94 27.56 3.72
CA PHE A 266 -5.50 27.82 3.86
C PHE A 266 -4.67 27.53 2.59
N GLU A 267 -5.28 27.41 1.41
CA GLU A 267 -4.48 27.32 0.18
C GLU A 267 -3.69 28.62 -0.02
N ARG A 268 -2.40 28.49 -0.38
CA ARG A 268 -1.59 29.61 -0.88
C ARG A 268 -2.38 30.29 -2.00
N PHE A 269 -2.23 31.60 -2.13
CA PHE A 269 -2.92 32.56 -3.01
C PHE A 269 -3.15 32.19 -4.51
N GLU A 270 -2.92 30.95 -4.94
CA GLU A 270 -3.34 30.38 -6.22
C GLU A 270 -4.85 30.48 -6.46
N PHE A 271 -5.66 30.56 -5.40
CA PHE A 271 -7.10 30.82 -5.51
C PHE A 271 -7.44 32.16 -6.17
N LEU A 272 -6.51 33.12 -6.24
CA LEU A 272 -6.71 34.41 -6.90
C LEU A 272 -6.44 34.37 -8.42
N LYS A 273 -5.80 33.32 -8.94
CA LYS A 273 -5.45 33.24 -10.38
C LYS A 273 -6.57 32.64 -11.24
N ASP A 274 -7.47 31.86 -10.65
CA ASP A 274 -8.59 31.24 -11.34
C ASP A 274 -9.87 32.07 -11.19
N ASN A 275 -10.51 32.42 -12.32
CA ASN A 275 -11.84 33.05 -12.35
C ASN A 275 -12.99 32.06 -12.03
N GLN A 276 -12.70 30.91 -11.41
CA GLN A 276 -13.75 29.96 -11.01
C GLN A 276 -14.57 30.55 -9.85
N LYS A 277 -15.89 30.60 -10.02
CA LYS A 277 -16.83 31.22 -9.08
C LYS A 277 -17.65 30.21 -8.27
N ASP A 278 -17.45 28.92 -8.53
CA ASP A 278 -18.27 27.86 -7.97
C ASP A 278 -17.44 26.97 -7.05
N PHE A 279 -17.71 27.09 -5.76
CA PHE A 279 -16.96 26.43 -4.71
C PHE A 279 -17.85 25.48 -3.91
N TYR A 280 -17.21 24.53 -3.25
CA TYR A 280 -17.83 23.72 -2.22
C TYR A 280 -16.92 23.61 -0.99
N SER A 281 -17.50 23.41 0.19
CA SER A 281 -16.75 23.03 1.37
C SER A 281 -17.31 21.76 1.97
N VAL A 282 -16.45 20.90 2.50
CA VAL A 282 -16.84 19.66 3.17
C VAL A 282 -16.49 19.77 4.65
N ASN A 283 -17.49 19.56 5.50
CA ASN A 283 -17.36 19.62 6.94
C ASN A 283 -17.79 18.30 7.56
N THR A 284 -17.09 17.93 8.64
CA THR A 284 -17.43 16.75 9.42
C THR A 284 -18.30 17.16 10.60
N LYS A 285 -19.51 16.60 10.72
CA LYS A 285 -20.44 16.85 11.84
C LYS A 285 -20.65 15.58 12.68
N LYS A 286 -21.09 15.77 13.92
CA LYS A 286 -21.43 14.70 14.86
C LYS A 286 -22.90 14.81 15.25
N ASN A 287 -23.65 13.73 15.14
CA ASN A 287 -25.06 13.71 15.57
C ASN A 287 -25.19 13.48 17.09
N SER A 288 -26.41 13.55 17.61
CA SER A 288 -26.70 13.33 19.04
C SER A 288 -26.34 11.93 19.55
N LYS A 289 -26.23 10.93 18.66
CA LYS A 289 -25.77 9.56 18.98
C LYS A 289 -24.25 9.43 18.95
N GLY A 290 -23.55 10.51 18.63
CA GLY A 290 -22.11 10.55 18.52
C GLY A 290 -21.54 10.02 17.20
N GLU A 291 -22.39 9.73 16.22
CA GLU A 291 -21.96 9.27 14.90
C GLU A 291 -21.45 10.46 14.08
N VAL A 292 -20.29 10.27 13.47
CA VAL A 292 -19.60 11.27 12.66
C VAL A 292 -20.01 11.09 11.19
N PHE A 293 -20.29 12.18 10.48
CA PHE A 293 -20.67 12.14 9.06
C PHE A 293 -20.21 13.41 8.32
N SER A 294 -20.04 13.30 7.01
CA SER A 294 -19.64 14.42 6.16
C SER A 294 -20.84 15.14 5.57
N GLU A 295 -20.80 16.47 5.59
CA GLU A 295 -21.71 17.35 4.88
C GLU A 295 -20.96 18.21 3.88
N ILE A 296 -21.61 18.52 2.76
CA ILE A 296 -21.13 19.43 1.73
C ILE A 296 -21.99 20.69 1.68
N SER A 297 -21.35 21.84 1.57
CA SER A 297 -21.98 23.14 1.36
C SER A 297 -21.51 23.71 0.02
N PHE A 298 -22.38 24.42 -0.69
CA PHE A 298 -22.09 24.96 -2.02
C PHE A 298 -22.10 26.50 -1.98
N PHE A 299 -21.14 27.11 -2.65
CA PHE A 299 -21.02 28.57 -2.78
C PHE A 299 -20.89 28.90 -4.26
N SER A 300 -22.02 29.23 -4.88
CA SER A 300 -22.11 29.55 -6.29
C SER A 300 -23.07 30.72 -6.49
N SER A 301 -22.83 31.54 -7.51
CA SER A 301 -23.80 32.54 -7.96
C SER A 301 -24.95 31.92 -8.78
N TYR A 302 -24.86 30.63 -9.11
CA TYR A 302 -25.87 29.89 -9.86
C TYR A 302 -26.89 29.27 -8.91
N ILE A 303 -28.14 29.78 -8.95
CA ILE A 303 -29.20 29.44 -7.96
C ILE A 303 -30.21 28.42 -8.52
N MET A 304 -29.92 27.79 -9.65
CA MET A 304 -30.83 26.79 -10.23
C MET A 304 -30.62 25.40 -9.62
N ASP A 305 -31.71 24.62 -9.60
CA ASP A 305 -31.68 23.23 -9.14
C ASP A 305 -30.72 22.40 -9.98
N GLU A 306 -29.80 21.70 -9.33
CA GLU A 306 -28.75 20.94 -10.02
C GLU A 306 -28.49 19.59 -9.34
N THR A 307 -28.14 18.61 -10.16
CA THR A 307 -27.71 17.29 -9.67
C THR A 307 -26.22 17.32 -9.42
N ILE A 308 -25.83 17.04 -8.18
CA ILE A 308 -24.43 16.97 -7.76
C ILE A 308 -23.99 15.51 -7.73
N SER A 309 -22.90 15.21 -8.43
CA SER A 309 -22.18 13.94 -8.35
C SER A 309 -20.85 14.16 -7.66
N ILE A 310 -20.53 13.30 -6.69
CA ILE A 310 -19.35 13.44 -5.84
C ILE A 310 -18.53 12.16 -5.97
N ASP A 311 -17.27 12.29 -6.37
CA ASP A 311 -16.31 11.20 -6.36
C ASP A 311 -15.51 11.25 -5.05
N LEU A 312 -15.52 10.14 -4.32
CA LEU A 312 -14.96 10.03 -2.98
C LEU A 312 -13.84 9.01 -2.93
N LEU A 313 -12.92 9.23 -2.00
CA LEU A 313 -12.03 8.21 -1.46
C LEU A 313 -12.67 7.67 -0.17
N CYS A 314 -12.88 6.37 -0.11
CA CYS A 314 -13.58 5.70 0.97
C CYS A 314 -12.77 4.54 1.56
N SER A 315 -13.11 4.17 2.79
CA SER A 315 -12.80 2.86 3.39
C SER A 315 -14.09 2.22 3.91
N ASN A 316 -14.00 0.98 4.38
CA ASN A 316 -15.08 0.26 5.06
C ASN A 316 -15.00 0.37 6.60
N GLY A 317 -14.20 1.30 7.13
CA GLY A 317 -14.06 1.55 8.56
C GLY A 317 -13.64 0.29 9.34
N ASP A 318 -14.44 -0.10 10.32
CA ASP A 318 -14.16 -1.26 11.19
C ASP A 318 -14.70 -2.60 10.64
N LEU A 319 -15.37 -2.62 9.48
CA LEU A 319 -15.85 -3.88 8.90
C LEU A 319 -14.74 -4.87 8.52
N PRO A 320 -13.61 -4.44 7.93
CA PRO A 320 -12.52 -5.35 7.56
C PRO A 320 -11.96 -6.18 8.71
N SER A 321 -11.93 -5.67 9.94
CA SER A 321 -11.36 -6.39 11.09
C SER A 321 -12.17 -7.62 11.51
N LYS A 322 -13.42 -7.73 11.04
CA LYS A 322 -14.28 -8.89 11.26
C LYS A 322 -14.05 -10.02 10.25
N LEU A 323 -13.28 -9.79 9.19
CA LEU A 323 -12.96 -10.80 8.18
C LEU A 323 -11.94 -11.81 8.71
N LYS A 324 -12.00 -13.05 8.21
CA LYS A 324 -11.02 -14.10 8.56
C LYS A 324 -9.95 -14.25 7.50
N ILE A 325 -8.94 -15.05 7.82
CA ILE A 325 -7.90 -15.47 6.87
C ILE A 325 -8.57 -16.20 5.70
N GLY A 326 -8.26 -15.79 4.47
CA GLY A 326 -8.83 -16.34 3.23
C GLY A 326 -10.19 -15.78 2.83
N ASP A 327 -10.77 -14.81 3.56
CA ASP A 327 -12.05 -14.19 3.15
C ASP A 327 -11.87 -13.07 2.11
N ILE A 328 -10.65 -12.56 1.91
CA ILE A 328 -10.30 -11.62 0.84
C ILE A 328 -9.72 -12.42 -0.31
N ASN A 329 -10.58 -12.83 -1.23
CA ASN A 329 -10.26 -13.87 -2.21
C ASN A 329 -10.77 -13.61 -3.63
N THR A 330 -11.43 -12.48 -3.88
CA THR A 330 -12.00 -12.17 -5.20
C THR A 330 -11.14 -11.12 -5.89
N CYS A 331 -10.58 -11.45 -7.04
CA CYS A 331 -9.84 -10.54 -7.91
C CYS A 331 -10.38 -10.64 -9.33
N ASP A 332 -10.38 -9.54 -10.08
CA ASP A 332 -10.90 -9.51 -11.44
C ASP A 332 -9.91 -10.10 -12.48
N LEU A 333 -8.68 -10.44 -12.06
CA LEU A 333 -7.66 -11.07 -12.90
C LEU A 333 -7.95 -12.56 -13.10
N LYS A 334 -7.83 -13.04 -14.34
CA LYS A 334 -8.07 -14.45 -14.70
C LYS A 334 -6.83 -15.31 -14.41
N GLY A 335 -7.02 -16.57 -14.00
CA GLY A 335 -5.92 -17.53 -13.85
C GLY A 335 -5.11 -17.35 -12.56
N VAL A 336 -5.62 -16.54 -11.62
CA VAL A 336 -4.92 -16.17 -10.38
C VAL A 336 -5.84 -16.39 -9.19
N ASP A 337 -5.39 -17.24 -8.28
CA ASP A 337 -5.97 -17.38 -6.96
C ASP A 337 -5.31 -16.40 -6.00
N THR A 338 -6.12 -15.85 -5.08
CA THR A 338 -5.62 -14.92 -4.08
C THR A 338 -6.26 -15.15 -2.73
N LYS A 339 -5.51 -14.88 -1.65
CA LYS A 339 -6.01 -14.94 -0.28
C LYS A 339 -5.27 -13.98 0.63
N ASN A 340 -5.96 -13.43 1.63
CA ASN A 340 -5.28 -12.75 2.73
C ASN A 340 -4.66 -13.77 3.67
N VAL A 341 -3.42 -13.50 4.07
CA VAL A 341 -2.63 -14.35 4.98
C VAL A 341 -2.82 -13.94 6.44
N GLU A 342 -3.31 -12.71 6.65
CA GLU A 342 -3.53 -12.12 7.95
C GLU A 342 -4.94 -11.56 8.07
N ILE A 343 -5.40 -11.41 9.31
CA ILE A 343 -6.63 -10.68 9.61
C ILE A 343 -6.37 -9.18 9.38
N PRO A 344 -7.27 -8.45 8.68
CA PRO A 344 -7.13 -7.01 8.51
C PRO A 344 -7.07 -6.28 9.86
N SER A 345 -6.23 -5.25 9.95
CA SER A 345 -6.13 -4.42 11.14
C SER A 345 -7.39 -3.59 11.38
N GLU A 346 -7.65 -3.24 12.63
CA GLU A 346 -8.67 -2.26 12.99
C GLU A 346 -8.35 -0.86 12.46
N THR A 347 -9.39 -0.06 12.20
CA THR A 347 -9.21 1.33 11.82
C THR A 347 -8.73 2.14 13.02
N ARG A 348 -7.55 2.75 12.90
CA ARG A 348 -7.03 3.65 13.95
C ARG A 348 -7.56 5.06 13.70
N ARG A 349 -8.37 5.56 14.65
CA ARG A 349 -8.86 6.94 14.64
C ARG A 349 -8.08 7.78 15.65
N CYS A 350 -7.52 8.89 15.21
CA CYS A 350 -6.88 9.86 16.10
C CYS A 350 -7.88 10.98 16.45
N SER A 351 -8.11 11.22 17.74
CA SER A 351 -8.89 12.37 18.19
C SER A 351 -8.04 13.63 18.07
N VAL A 352 -8.29 14.40 17.01
CA VAL A 352 -7.63 15.69 16.82
C VAL A 352 -8.22 16.69 17.81
N ASP A 353 -7.51 16.94 18.92
CA ASP A 353 -7.86 18.01 19.85
C ASP A 353 -7.12 19.32 19.49
N GLY A 354 -7.66 20.45 19.97
CA GLY A 354 -7.05 21.76 19.71
C GLY A 354 -5.61 21.85 20.21
N ASN A 355 -5.28 21.15 21.31
CA ASN A 355 -3.95 21.13 21.87
C ASN A 355 -2.93 20.41 20.98
N LEU A 356 -3.30 19.26 20.38
CA LEU A 356 -2.46 18.52 19.44
C LEU A 356 -2.21 19.35 18.18
N LEU A 357 -3.25 20.01 17.66
CA LEU A 357 -3.11 20.93 16.51
C LEU A 357 -2.17 22.08 16.82
N TRP A 358 -2.33 22.76 17.96
CA TRP A 358 -1.43 23.85 18.36
C TRP A 358 -0.01 23.38 18.62
N LYS A 359 0.18 22.17 19.18
CA LYS A 359 1.52 21.55 19.29
C LYS A 359 2.14 21.31 17.93
N LEU A 360 1.39 20.76 16.97
CA LEU A 360 1.86 20.55 15.60
C LEU A 360 2.22 21.88 14.90
N VAL A 361 1.34 22.87 14.98
CA VAL A 361 1.59 24.21 14.43
C VAL A 361 2.82 24.84 15.06
N SER A 362 2.96 24.78 16.39
CA SER A 362 4.12 25.32 17.11
C SER A 362 5.43 24.66 16.70
N VAL A 363 5.45 23.33 16.54
CA VAL A 363 6.69 22.62 16.15
C VAL A 363 7.02 22.81 14.67
N LEU A 364 6.02 22.93 13.79
CA LEU A 364 6.24 23.12 12.35
C LEU A 364 6.51 24.59 11.97
N SER A 365 6.04 25.56 12.76
CA SER A 365 6.22 26.99 12.50
C SER A 365 7.59 27.52 12.91
N PHE A 366 8.20 26.96 13.96
CA PHE A 366 9.58 27.25 14.29
C PHE A 366 10.47 26.32 13.47
N SER A 367 11.06 26.83 12.38
CA SER A 367 12.18 26.27 11.58
C SER A 367 12.68 24.85 11.91
N TYR A 368 12.96 24.02 10.90
CA TYR A 368 13.53 22.65 11.03
C TYR A 368 14.59 22.42 12.12
N GLN A 369 15.36 23.44 12.49
CA GLN A 369 16.27 23.41 13.64
C GLN A 369 15.61 23.00 14.96
N THR A 370 14.32 23.28 15.19
CA THR A 370 13.63 22.86 16.42
C THR A 370 13.44 21.35 16.48
N ILE A 371 13.23 20.67 15.35
CA ILE A 371 13.13 19.20 15.28
C ILE A 371 14.44 18.54 15.72
N LEU A 372 15.59 19.21 15.59
CA LEU A 372 16.87 18.70 16.10
C LEU A 372 16.89 18.61 17.63
N SER A 373 16.01 19.33 18.33
CA SER A 373 15.86 19.18 19.78
C SER A 373 15.10 17.90 20.12
N LYS A 374 15.67 17.08 21.02
CA LYS A 374 15.07 15.82 21.50
C LYS A 374 13.60 15.99 21.92
N LYS A 375 13.27 17.09 22.61
CA LYS A 375 11.92 17.34 23.13
C LYS A 375 10.92 17.61 21.99
N ALA A 376 11.26 18.47 21.03
CA ALA A 376 10.36 18.75 19.91
C ALA A 376 10.22 17.52 18.99
N PHE A 377 11.32 16.80 18.74
CA PHE A 377 11.30 15.54 18.00
C PHE A 377 10.32 14.54 18.63
N LEU A 378 10.40 14.30 19.94
CA LEU A 378 9.49 13.38 20.63
C LEU A 378 8.03 13.84 20.61
N VAL A 379 7.77 15.14 20.59
CA VAL A 379 6.40 15.68 20.45
C VAL A 379 5.84 15.42 19.05
N CYS A 380 6.61 15.72 18.00
CA CYS A 380 6.23 15.38 16.62
C CYS A 380 6.06 13.87 16.43
N TRP A 381 7.01 13.08 16.93
CA TRP A 381 6.96 11.63 16.89
C TRP A 381 5.68 11.09 17.52
N LYS A 382 5.32 11.55 18.73
CA LYS A 382 4.07 11.17 19.39
C LYS A 382 2.83 11.60 18.60
N ALA A 383 2.86 12.75 17.94
CA ALA A 383 1.74 13.23 17.13
C ALA A 383 1.55 12.46 15.82
N ILE A 384 2.54 11.67 15.39
CA ILE A 384 2.52 10.91 14.12
C ILE A 384 2.34 9.41 14.38
N ALA A 385 2.86 8.90 15.50
CA ALA A 385 2.76 7.50 15.90
C ALA A 385 1.39 7.13 16.49
N PHE A 386 0.63 8.12 16.97
CA PHE A 386 -0.70 8.00 17.56
C PHE A 386 -1.67 8.93 16.84
#